data_AF-A0A971BT14-F1
#
_entry.id   AF-A0A971BT14-F1
#
_cell.length_a   1.000
_cell.length_b   1.000
_cell.length_c   1.000
_cell.angle_alpha   90.00
_cell.angle_beta   90.00
_cell.angle_gamma   90.00
#
_symmetry.space_group_name_H-M   'P 1'
#
loop_
_entity.id
_entity.type
_entity.pdbx_description
1 polymer ?
#
loop_
_entity_poly.entity_id
_entity_poly.type
_entity_poly.pdbx_seq_one_letter_code
_entity_poly.pdbx_strand_id
1 'polypeptide(L)' 'MEKGSSGPALGGAIWFIGWLFTIGYAHLVWWKIILGIFVWPLFLGQYLG' A
#
# COMPACT_ATOMS: atom_id res chain seq x y z
N MET A 1 -13.89 20.46 19.88
CA MET A 1 -12.97 20.75 18.75
C MET A 1 -13.14 19.63 17.76
N GLU A 2 -13.33 19.96 16.49
CA GLU A 2 -13.57 18.96 15.45
C GLU A 2 -12.27 18.23 15.11
N LYS A 3 -12.27 16.90 15.18
CA LYS A 3 -11.20 16.08 14.58
C LYS A 3 -11.43 16.07 13.07
N GLY A 4 -11.13 17.19 12.42
CA GLY A 4 -11.42 17.43 11.01
C GLY A 4 -10.93 16.28 10.14
N SER A 5 -11.79 15.81 9.22
CA SER A 5 -11.57 14.62 8.41
C SER A 5 -10.28 14.72 7.60
N SER A 6 -9.21 14.18 8.17
CA SER A 6 -7.86 14.15 7.61
C SER A 6 -7.85 13.10 6.51
N GLY A 7 -8.34 13.48 5.33
CA GLY A 7 -8.85 12.59 4.27
C GLY A 7 -7.93 11.40 3.96
N PRO A 8 -8.25 10.19 4.43
CA PRO A 8 -7.36 9.02 4.26
C PRO A 8 -7.19 8.62 2.78
N ALA A 9 -8.12 9.06 1.93
CA ALA A 9 -8.20 8.73 0.52
C ALA A 9 -6.93 9.10 -0.27
N LEU A 10 -6.27 10.23 0.01
CA LEU A 10 -5.07 10.63 -0.77
C LEU A 10 -3.85 9.76 -0.44
N GLY A 11 -3.58 9.52 0.85
CA GLY A 11 -2.51 8.61 1.27
C GLY A 11 -2.76 7.17 0.80
N GLY A 12 -4.00 6.69 0.97
CA GLY A 12 -4.42 5.37 0.50
C GLY A 12 -4.34 5.22 -1.03
N ALA A 13 -4.76 6.22 -1.81
CA ALA A 13 -4.72 6.17 -3.27
C ALA A 13 -3.28 6.19 -3.81
N ILE A 14 -2.43 7.10 -3.32
CA ILE A 14 -1.01 7.17 -3.74
C ILE A 14 -0.31 5.83 -3.44
N TRP A 15 -0.58 5.23 -2.28
CA TRP A 15 0.07 3.99 -1.88
C TRP A 15 -0.58 2.73 -2.47
N PHE A 16 -1.82 2.81 -3.00
CA PHE A 16 -2.39 1.78 -3.88
C PHE A 16 -1.82 1.87 -5.31
N ILE A 17 -1.63 3.09 -5.84
CA ILE A 17 -1.00 3.34 -7.15
C ILE A 17 0.46 2.86 -7.16
N GLY A 18 1.25 3.20 -6.14
CA GLY A 18 2.64 2.73 -6.01
C GLY A 18 2.77 1.21 -5.91
N TRP A 19 1.77 0.53 -5.33
CA TRP A 19 1.72 -0.93 -5.23
C TRP A 19 1.41 -1.57 -6.59
N LEU A 20 0.40 -1.09 -7.32
CA LEU A 20 0.10 -1.51 -8.69
C LEU A 20 1.29 -1.27 -9.63
N PHE A 21 1.95 -0.12 -9.52
CA PHE A 21 3.18 0.17 -10.25
C PHE A 21 4.28 -0.85 -9.95
N THR A 22 4.50 -1.18 -8.67
CA THR A 22 5.50 -2.19 -8.26
C THR A 22 5.19 -3.56 -8.84
N ILE A 23 3.92 -3.98 -8.80
CA ILE A 23 3.46 -5.27 -9.32
C ILE A 23 3.69 -5.38 -10.84
N GLY A 24 3.38 -4.33 -11.59
CA GLY A 24 3.62 -4.29 -13.04
C GLY A 24 5.10 -4.19 -13.40
N TYR A 25 5.84 -3.28 -12.76
CA TYR A 25 7.22 -2.93 -13.10
C TYR A 25 8.19 -4.12 -12.94
N ALA A 26 8.19 -4.79 -11.78
CA ALA A 26 9.16 -5.85 -11.50
C ALA A 26 8.73 -7.25 -11.98
N HIS A 27 7.71 -7.29 -12.86
CA HIS A 27 7.10 -8.44 -13.56
C HIS A 27 7.19 -9.73 -12.74
N LEU A 28 6.58 -9.69 -11.56
CA LEU A 28 6.94 -10.53 -10.43
C LEU A 28 6.57 -12.00 -10.68
N VAL A 29 7.56 -12.83 -11.02
CA VAL A 29 7.40 -14.28 -11.24
C VAL A 29 6.69 -14.95 -10.04
N TRP A 30 5.42 -15.31 -10.24
CA TRP A 30 4.47 -15.98 -9.33
C TRP A 30 4.66 -15.69 -7.83
N TRP A 31 5.56 -16.42 -7.17
CA TRP A 31 5.93 -16.26 -5.76
C TRP A 31 6.24 -14.81 -5.35
N LYS A 32 6.88 -14.04 -6.23
CA LYS A 32 7.23 -12.64 -5.97
C LYS A 32 5.98 -11.76 -5.77
N ILE A 33 4.86 -12.02 -6.46
CA ILE A 33 3.60 -11.26 -6.30
C ILE A 33 3.06 -11.45 -4.88
N ILE A 34 3.06 -12.67 -4.36
CA ILE A 34 2.51 -12.99 -3.03
C ILE A 34 3.26 -12.21 -1.95
N LEU A 35 4.59 -12.14 -2.02
CA LEU A 35 5.39 -11.31 -1.10
C LEU A 35 5.05 -9.83 -1.22
N GLY A 36 4.89 -9.30 -2.45
CA GLY A 36 4.44 -7.92 -2.66
C GLY A 36 3.02 -7.62 -2.13
N ILE A 37 2.13 -8.62 -2.15
CA ILE A 37 0.78 -8.51 -1.57
C ILE A 37 0.81 -8.52 -0.04
N PHE A 38 1.67 -9.32 0.59
CA PHE A 38 1.71 -9.47 2.05
C PHE A 38 2.58 -8.42 2.76
N VAL A 39 3.72 -8.03 2.19
CA VAL A 39 4.61 -7.02 2.81
C VAL A 39 3.92 -5.66 2.95
N TRP A 40 3.05 -5.29 2.00
CA TRP A 40 2.44 -3.96 1.96
C TRP A 40 1.42 -3.66 3.09
N PRO A 41 0.42 -4.52 3.38
CA PRO A 41 -0.45 -4.34 4.54
C PRO A 41 0.29 -4.54 5.87
N LEU A 42 1.34 -5.37 5.92
CA LEU A 42 2.20 -5.48 7.11
C LEU A 42 2.92 -4.16 7.40
N PHE A 43 3.55 -3.56 6.39
CA PHE A 43 4.26 -2.28 6.54
C PHE A 43 3.30 -1.14 6.93
N LEU A 44 2.08 -1.12 6.37
CA LEU A 44 1.02 -0.21 6.80
C LEU A 44 0.59 -0.44 8.25
N GLY A 45 0.36 -1.70 8.64
CA GLY A 45 -0.04 -2.05 10.01
C GLY A 45 1.01 -1.69 11.06
N GLN A 46 2.31 -1.72 10.70
CA GLN A 46 3.42 -1.30 11.56
C GLN A 46 3.67 0.22 11.56
N TYR A 47 3.09 0.98 10.63
CA TYR A 47 3.27 2.44 10.53
C TYR A 47 2.03 3.23 10.98
N LEU A 48 0.89 2.55 11.15
CA LEU A 48 -0.41 3.13 11.54
C LEU A 48 -0.90 2.67 12.93
N GLY A 49 -0.12 1.82 13.62
CA GLY A 49 -0.36 1.32 14.97
C GLY A 49 0.70 1.80 15.96
#